data_AF-A0A973D752-F1
#
_entry.id   AF-A0A973D752-F1
#
_cell.length_a   1.000
_cell.length_b   1.000
_cell.length_c   1.000
_cell.angle_alpha   90.00
_cell.angle_beta   90.00
_cell.angle_gamma   90.00
#
_symmetry.space_group_name_H-M   'P 1'
#
loop_
_entity.id
_entity.type
_entity.pdbx_description
1 polymer ?
#
loop_
_entity_poly.entity_id
_entity_poly.type
_entity_poly.pdbx_seq_one_letter_code
_entity_poly.pdbx_strand_id
1 'polypeptide(L)'
;MPEGATRALIGEEDEFSMWRDDARGEAVLSVVIPVRNGVPLLKRTIETVLEFLEDEIGGELIIVSDGCTDDPSSFMAPWLEKETRLRFECLDRHRGKGAAVRHGVLCARGDTIAYLDADLSAAPEMLLPLLRSLEEGAELACGSRHLPGSRIEVAQGFLRVMLGTLFRRTVHVMTNLSVMDTQCGCKAFRSDKLIPIF
;
A
#
# COMPACT_ATOMS: atom_id res chain seq x y z
N MET A 1 -16.55 -52.13 -11.53
CA MET A 1 -16.95 -50.74 -11.28
C MET A 1 -16.68 -50.44 -9.81
N PRO A 2 -15.78 -49.49 -9.51
CA PRO A 2 -15.88 -48.73 -8.27
C PRO A 2 -16.05 -47.24 -8.57
N GLU A 3 -16.97 -46.62 -7.84
CA GLU A 3 -17.24 -45.19 -7.78
C GLU A 3 -16.07 -44.47 -7.11
N GLY A 4 -15.61 -43.38 -7.72
CA GLY A 4 -14.57 -42.54 -7.14
C GLY A 4 -14.01 -41.55 -8.15
N ALA A 5 -14.70 -40.43 -8.35
CA ALA A 5 -14.11 -39.15 -8.79
C ALA A 5 -15.19 -38.06 -8.93
N THR A 6 -15.76 -37.59 -7.82
CA THR A 6 -16.29 -36.21 -7.77
C THR A 6 -16.13 -35.66 -6.36
N ARG A 7 -14.91 -35.22 -6.03
CA ARG A 7 -14.69 -34.20 -5.01
C ARG A 7 -13.96 -33.06 -5.72
N ALA A 8 -14.75 -32.20 -6.35
CA ALA A 8 -14.28 -30.89 -6.74
C ALA A 8 -13.80 -30.18 -5.46
N LEU A 9 -12.58 -29.68 -5.54
CA LEU A 9 -11.93 -28.87 -4.53
C LEU A 9 -12.72 -27.55 -4.41
N ILE A 10 -13.58 -27.49 -3.41
CA ILE A 10 -14.13 -26.23 -2.89
C ILE A 10 -13.15 -25.84 -1.79
N GLY A 11 -12.26 -24.89 -2.04
CA GLY A 11 -11.26 -24.50 -1.04
C GLY A 11 -10.14 -23.60 -1.56
N GLU A 12 -10.46 -22.54 -2.29
CA GLU A 12 -9.54 -21.41 -2.53
C GLU A 12 -10.25 -20.03 -2.48
N GLU A 13 -11.59 -19.96 -2.41
CA GLU A 13 -12.34 -18.70 -2.63
C GLU A 13 -12.63 -17.86 -1.37
N ASP A 14 -12.18 -18.25 -0.17
CA ASP A 14 -12.66 -17.62 1.09
C ASP A 14 -11.54 -17.19 2.06
N GLU A 15 -10.30 -17.04 1.59
CA GLU A 15 -9.17 -16.64 2.47
C GLU A 15 -9.17 -15.16 2.88
N PHE A 16 -9.87 -14.28 2.14
CA PHE A 16 -9.97 -12.84 2.44
C PHE A 16 -11.34 -12.39 2.97
N SER A 17 -12.24 -13.34 3.22
CA SER A 17 -13.59 -13.09 3.77
C SER A 17 -13.57 -12.28 5.08
N MET A 18 -12.54 -12.49 5.92
CA MET A 18 -12.35 -11.74 7.16
C MET A 18 -12.08 -10.24 6.94
N TRP A 19 -11.50 -9.86 5.81
CA TRP A 19 -11.32 -8.45 5.47
C TRP A 19 -12.59 -7.84 4.89
N ARG A 20 -13.35 -8.60 4.10
CA ARG A 20 -14.58 -8.12 3.44
C ARG A 20 -15.73 -7.80 4.39
N ASP A 21 -15.74 -8.43 5.58
CA ASP A 21 -16.90 -8.47 6.47
C ASP A 21 -16.55 -8.02 7.91
N ASP A 22 -16.07 -6.78 8.10
CA ASP A 22 -16.15 -6.17 9.43
C ASP A 22 -17.59 -5.73 9.70
N ALA A 23 -18.33 -6.59 10.40
CA ALA A 23 -19.67 -6.34 10.92
C ALA A 23 -19.80 -5.08 11.82
N ARG A 24 -18.71 -4.35 12.08
CA ARG A 24 -18.67 -3.11 12.88
C ARG A 24 -18.74 -1.82 12.05
N GLY A 25 -18.66 -1.89 10.72
CA GLY A 25 -18.78 -0.72 9.85
C GLY A 25 -17.60 0.25 9.93
N GLU A 26 -16.43 -0.21 10.38
CA GLU A 26 -15.18 0.55 10.42
C GLU A 26 -14.30 0.19 9.20
N ALA A 27 -13.39 1.09 8.81
CA ALA A 27 -12.50 0.83 7.68
C ALA A 27 -11.52 -0.28 8.06
N VAL A 28 -11.43 -1.35 7.28
CA VAL A 28 -10.52 -2.46 7.59
C VAL A 28 -9.07 -2.12 7.20
N LEU A 29 -8.91 -1.45 6.06
CA LEU A 29 -7.62 -1.00 5.53
C LEU A 29 -7.63 0.49 5.16
N SER A 30 -6.63 1.24 5.61
CA SER A 30 -6.34 2.57 5.08
C SER A 30 -5.13 2.52 4.14
N VAL A 31 -5.34 2.81 2.85
CA VAL A 31 -4.24 2.90 1.88
C VAL A 31 -3.80 4.36 1.76
N VAL A 32 -2.57 4.65 2.16
CA VAL A 32 -1.96 5.99 2.10
C VAL A 32 -1.10 6.12 0.85
N ILE A 33 -1.37 7.14 0.05
CA ILE A 33 -0.60 7.44 -1.17
C ILE A 33 -0.10 8.90 -1.12
N PRO A 34 1.21 9.12 -0.88
CA PRO A 34 1.82 10.44 -0.97
C PRO A 34 1.99 10.85 -2.44
N VAL A 35 1.69 12.10 -2.76
CA VAL A 35 1.84 12.65 -4.12
C VAL A 35 2.61 13.96 -4.11
N ARG A 36 3.56 14.08 -5.04
CA ARG A 36 4.27 15.33 -5.37
C ARG A 36 4.28 15.50 -6.88
N ASN A 37 3.57 16.51 -7.37
CA ASN A 37 3.49 16.84 -8.79
C ASN A 37 3.12 15.63 -9.68
N GLY A 38 2.04 14.94 -9.30
CA GLY A 38 1.63 13.66 -9.86
C GLY A 38 0.17 13.60 -10.29
N VAL A 39 -0.50 14.76 -10.49
CA VAL A 39 -1.91 14.80 -10.94
C VAL A 39 -2.20 13.91 -12.15
N PRO A 40 -1.32 13.80 -13.17
CA PRO A 40 -1.57 12.90 -14.31
C PRO A 40 -1.71 11.41 -13.94
N LEU A 41 -1.17 10.99 -12.79
CA LEU A 41 -1.24 9.61 -12.31
C LEU A 41 -2.50 9.37 -11.48
N LEU A 42 -3.02 10.40 -10.81
CA LEU A 42 -4.05 10.26 -9.79
C LEU A 42 -5.32 9.58 -10.28
N LYS A 43 -5.77 9.83 -11.52
CA LYS A 43 -6.98 9.18 -12.04
C LYS A 43 -6.85 7.65 -11.99
N ARG A 44 -5.81 7.10 -12.65
CA ARG A 44 -5.56 5.66 -12.68
C ARG A 44 -5.37 5.14 -11.26
N THR A 45 -4.60 5.86 -10.45
CA THR A 45 -4.27 5.43 -9.09
C THR A 45 -5.50 5.33 -8.20
N ILE A 46 -6.40 6.31 -8.28
CA ILE A 46 -7.65 6.31 -7.52
C ILE A 46 -8.56 5.18 -7.99
N GLU A 47 -8.78 5.04 -9.31
CA GLU A 47 -9.62 3.98 -9.89
C GLU A 47 -9.11 2.59 -9.47
N THR A 48 -7.84 2.29 -9.70
CA THR A 48 -7.26 0.97 -9.41
C THR A 48 -7.28 0.64 -7.92
N VAL A 49 -7.01 1.60 -7.04
CA VAL A 49 -6.95 1.32 -5.59
C VAL A 49 -8.36 1.20 -5.00
N LEU A 50 -9.33 2.00 -5.46
CA LEU A 50 -10.71 1.87 -5.00
C LEU A 50 -11.35 0.57 -5.47
N GLU A 51 -11.09 0.15 -6.72
CA GLU A 51 -11.54 -1.15 -7.25
C GLU A 51 -10.97 -2.30 -6.40
N PHE A 52 -9.66 -2.29 -6.14
CA PHE A 52 -9.04 -3.26 -5.22
C PHE A 52 -9.67 -3.27 -3.82
N LEU A 53 -9.90 -2.09 -3.24
CA LEU A 53 -10.55 -1.97 -1.93
C LEU A 53 -11.99 -2.46 -1.97
N GLU A 54 -12.71 -2.31 -3.07
CA GLU A 54 -14.08 -2.80 -3.20
C GLU A 54 -14.15 -4.31 -3.33
N ASP A 55 -13.30 -4.87 -4.18
CA ASP A 55 -13.36 -6.28 -4.55
C ASP A 55 -12.79 -7.19 -3.44
N GLU A 56 -11.71 -6.77 -2.79
CA GLU A 56 -10.89 -7.69 -1.98
C GLU A 56 -11.03 -7.50 -0.46
N ILE A 57 -11.11 -6.26 0.06
CA ILE A 57 -10.77 -5.98 1.47
C ILE A 57 -11.72 -5.02 2.19
N GLY A 58 -12.31 -4.04 1.51
CA GLY A 58 -12.96 -2.90 2.16
C GLY A 58 -11.96 -1.94 2.81
N GLY A 59 -12.26 -0.65 2.80
CA GLY A 59 -11.37 0.35 3.41
C GLY A 59 -11.51 1.76 2.87
N GLU A 60 -10.50 2.58 3.17
CA GLU A 60 -10.37 3.96 2.70
C GLU A 60 -9.06 4.17 1.92
N LEU A 61 -9.09 5.13 1.00
CA LEU A 61 -7.93 5.63 0.27
C LEU A 61 -7.64 7.06 0.72
N ILE A 62 -6.41 7.33 1.14
CA ILE A 62 -5.94 8.64 1.58
C ILE A 62 -4.85 9.13 0.63
N ILE A 63 -5.14 10.16 -0.16
CA ILE A 63 -4.17 10.84 -1.00
C ILE A 63 -3.58 12.02 -0.22
N VAL A 64 -2.26 12.06 -0.05
CA VAL A 64 -1.58 13.14 0.70
C VAL A 64 -0.70 13.96 -0.23
N SER A 65 -1.07 15.21 -0.48
CA SER A 65 -0.27 16.15 -1.27
C SER A 65 0.90 16.71 -0.46
N ASP A 66 2.11 16.57 -0.98
CA ASP A 66 3.36 17.06 -0.38
C ASP A 66 3.77 18.43 -0.96
N GLY A 67 2.89 19.43 -0.81
CA GLY A 67 3.12 20.80 -1.28
C GLY A 67 3.15 20.92 -2.80
N CYS A 68 2.24 20.22 -3.50
CA CYS A 68 2.12 20.18 -4.95
C CYS A 68 2.01 21.56 -5.63
N THR A 69 2.55 21.68 -6.84
CA THR A 69 2.43 22.89 -7.69
C THR A 69 1.51 22.70 -8.89
N ASP A 70 1.00 21.50 -9.11
CA ASP A 70 0.11 21.09 -10.20
C ASP A 70 -1.37 21.07 -9.80
N ASP A 71 -1.73 21.74 -8.70
CA ASP A 71 -3.08 21.89 -8.16
C ASP A 71 -3.90 20.57 -8.07
N PRO A 72 -3.46 19.61 -7.23
CA PRO A 72 -4.20 18.37 -7.02
C PRO A 72 -5.56 18.61 -6.35
N SER A 73 -5.74 19.70 -5.60
CA SER A 73 -7.01 20.00 -4.92
C SER A 73 -8.16 20.15 -5.91
N SER A 74 -7.95 20.91 -7.00
CA SER A 74 -8.96 21.07 -8.06
C SER A 74 -9.26 19.75 -8.78
N PHE A 75 -8.23 18.92 -8.99
CA PHE A 75 -8.42 17.59 -9.56
C PHE A 75 -9.26 16.69 -8.64
N MET A 76 -9.03 16.74 -7.33
CA MET A 76 -9.65 15.85 -6.34
C MET A 76 -11.11 16.22 -6.01
N ALA A 77 -11.48 17.50 -6.09
CA ALA A 77 -12.83 17.98 -5.74
C ALA A 77 -14.00 17.11 -6.27
N PRO A 78 -14.10 16.79 -7.57
CA PRO A 78 -15.20 15.97 -8.08
C PRO A 78 -15.15 14.50 -7.64
N TRP A 79 -14.00 13.99 -7.19
CA TRP A 79 -13.89 12.63 -6.66
C TRP A 79 -14.39 12.57 -5.22
N LEU A 80 -14.02 13.56 -4.40
CA LEU A 80 -14.42 13.65 -3.00
C LEU A 80 -15.93 13.83 -2.82
N GLU A 81 -16.62 14.38 -3.81
CA GLU A 81 -18.08 14.47 -3.82
C GLU A 81 -18.77 13.12 -4.08
N LYS A 82 -18.09 12.18 -4.74
CA LYS A 82 -18.69 10.92 -5.23
C LYS A 82 -18.27 9.71 -4.43
N GLU A 83 -17.07 9.72 -3.87
CA GLU A 83 -16.48 8.56 -3.21
C GLU A 83 -16.22 8.88 -1.74
N THR A 84 -17.00 8.28 -0.86
CA THR A 84 -16.91 8.49 0.59
C THR A 84 -15.71 7.79 1.22
N ARG A 85 -15.16 6.77 0.56
CA ARG A 85 -13.92 6.07 0.97
C ARG A 85 -12.66 6.86 0.61
N LEU A 86 -12.76 7.87 -0.25
CA LEU A 86 -11.62 8.67 -0.69
C LEU A 86 -11.46 9.91 0.17
N ARG A 87 -10.24 10.13 0.64
CA ARG A 87 -9.85 11.31 1.40
C ARG A 87 -8.64 11.97 0.77
N PHE A 88 -8.58 13.28 0.92
CA PHE A 88 -7.51 14.10 0.42
C PHE A 88 -6.97 15.01 1.53
N GLU A 89 -5.67 14.93 1.74
CA GLU A 89 -4.94 15.72 2.72
C GLU A 89 -3.86 16.53 2.00
N CYS A 90 -3.60 17.75 2.47
CA CYS A 90 -2.60 18.63 1.86
C CYS A 90 -1.66 19.18 2.93
N LEU A 91 -0.35 18.97 2.73
CA LEU A 91 0.67 19.60 3.55
C LEU A 91 0.83 21.07 3.17
N ASP A 92 1.11 21.90 4.18
CA ASP A 92 1.31 23.34 4.07
C ASP A 92 2.44 23.74 3.11
N ARG A 93 3.45 22.87 2.99
CA ARG A 93 4.60 23.02 2.09
C ARG A 93 5.23 21.66 1.81
N HIS A 94 6.15 21.64 0.86
CA HIS A 94 6.94 20.43 0.57
C HIS A 94 7.82 20.07 1.78
N ARG A 95 7.57 18.90 2.38
CA ARG A 95 8.29 18.35 3.53
C ARG A 95 8.87 16.96 3.24
N GLY A 96 8.64 16.45 2.04
CA GLY A 96 9.15 15.17 1.57
C GLY A 96 8.17 14.04 1.85
N LYS A 97 8.36 12.96 1.08
CA LYS A 97 7.52 11.75 1.10
C LYS A 97 7.25 11.20 2.50
N GLY A 98 8.27 11.12 3.36
CA GLY A 98 8.10 10.60 4.72
C GLY A 98 7.13 11.44 5.57
N ALA A 99 7.11 12.76 5.40
CA ALA A 99 6.17 13.64 6.09
C ALA A 99 4.74 13.43 5.58
N ALA A 100 4.57 13.25 4.27
CA ALA A 100 3.27 12.96 3.66
C ALA A 100 2.73 11.58 4.09
N VAL A 101 3.58 10.55 4.08
CA VAL A 101 3.21 9.22 4.62
C VAL A 101 2.81 9.35 6.09
N ARG A 102 3.64 9.98 6.94
CA ARG A 102 3.33 10.17 8.36
C ARG A 102 1.99 10.88 8.58
N HIS A 103 1.71 11.95 7.83
CA HIS A 103 0.43 12.66 7.93
C HIS A 103 -0.75 11.76 7.56
N GLY A 104 -0.63 11.01 6.45
CA GLY A 104 -1.63 10.04 6.05
C GLY A 104 -1.87 8.96 7.10
N VAL A 105 -0.82 8.39 7.68
CA VAL A 105 -0.91 7.40 8.76
C VAL A 105 -1.63 7.97 9.98
N LEU A 106 -1.27 9.17 10.42
CA LEU A 106 -1.84 9.76 11.64
C LEU A 106 -3.32 10.12 11.49
N CYS A 107 -3.80 10.32 10.26
CA CYS A 107 -5.20 10.60 9.98
C CYS A 107 -5.99 9.37 9.52
N ALA A 108 -5.34 8.22 9.38
CA ALA A 108 -5.96 6.97 8.96
C ALA A 108 -6.92 6.44 10.03
N ARG A 109 -8.00 5.80 9.57
CA ARG A 109 -9.07 5.24 10.39
C ARG A 109 -9.06 3.73 10.43
N GLY A 110 -8.26 3.09 9.58
CA GLY A 110 -8.20 1.64 9.47
C GLY A 110 -7.40 0.98 10.57
N ASP A 111 -7.82 -0.23 10.94
CA ASP A 111 -7.08 -1.11 11.86
C ASP A 111 -5.73 -1.53 11.27
N THR A 112 -5.68 -1.66 9.95
CA THR A 112 -4.46 -1.85 9.20
C THR A 112 -4.23 -0.67 8.28
N ILE A 113 -2.97 -0.27 8.13
CA ILE A 113 -2.59 0.83 7.27
C ILE A 113 -1.53 0.32 6.31
N ALA A 114 -1.77 0.59 5.03
CA ALA A 114 -0.86 0.32 3.95
C ALA A 114 -0.38 1.62 3.33
N TYR A 115 0.77 1.54 2.68
CA TYR A 115 1.35 2.64 1.94
C TYR A 115 1.78 2.15 0.55
N LEU A 116 1.38 2.90 -0.49
CA LEU A 116 1.70 2.68 -1.90
C LEU A 116 2.24 3.95 -2.55
N ASP A 117 3.02 3.81 -3.63
CA ASP A 117 3.47 4.93 -4.46
C ASP A 117 2.40 5.37 -5.47
N ALA A 118 2.33 6.66 -5.74
CA ALA A 118 1.32 7.26 -6.62
C ALA A 118 1.39 6.79 -8.09
N ASP A 119 2.51 6.21 -8.52
CA ASP A 119 2.68 5.64 -9.86
C ASP A 119 2.27 4.18 -9.97
N LEU A 120 1.87 3.56 -8.84
CA LEU A 120 1.58 2.14 -8.72
C LEU A 120 2.68 1.24 -9.31
N SER A 121 3.95 1.63 -9.13
CA SER A 121 5.11 0.74 -9.36
C SER A 121 4.98 -0.60 -8.59
N ALA A 122 4.20 -0.57 -7.51
CA ALA A 122 3.66 -1.73 -6.82
C ALA A 122 2.15 -1.76 -7.02
N ALA A 123 1.64 -2.84 -7.61
CA ALA A 123 0.20 -3.04 -7.78
C ALA A 123 -0.48 -3.31 -6.42
N PRO A 124 -1.72 -2.85 -6.17
CA PRO A 124 -2.40 -3.01 -4.88
C PRO A 124 -2.55 -4.46 -4.42
N GLU A 125 -2.63 -5.42 -5.34
CA GLU A 125 -2.75 -6.85 -5.06
C GLU A 125 -1.51 -7.38 -4.31
N MET A 126 -0.37 -6.69 -4.42
CA MET A 126 0.79 -7.03 -3.60
C MET A 126 0.58 -6.74 -2.11
N LEU A 127 -0.47 -6.02 -1.71
CA LEU A 127 -0.83 -5.86 -0.30
C LEU A 127 -1.39 -7.16 0.29
N LEU A 128 -2.06 -8.00 -0.50
CA LEU A 128 -2.67 -9.26 -0.03
C LEU A 128 -1.69 -10.15 0.76
N PRO A 129 -0.50 -10.52 0.25
CA PRO A 129 0.46 -11.32 1.03
C PRO A 129 1.05 -10.58 2.23
N LEU A 130 1.14 -9.25 2.19
CA LEU A 130 1.62 -8.44 3.31
C LEU A 130 0.61 -8.47 4.45
N LEU A 131 -0.68 -8.36 4.13
CA LEU A 131 -1.76 -8.42 5.10
C LEU A 131 -1.84 -9.80 5.76
N ARG A 132 -1.68 -10.89 5.00
CA ARG A 132 -1.54 -12.25 5.55
C ARG A 132 -0.40 -12.34 6.56
N SER A 133 0.76 -11.76 6.26
CA SER A 133 1.88 -11.75 7.21
C SER A 133 1.53 -11.02 8.52
N LEU A 134 0.72 -9.95 8.46
CA LEU A 134 0.27 -9.25 9.67
C LEU A 134 -0.69 -10.10 10.51
N GLU A 135 -1.56 -10.88 9.87
CA GLU A 135 -2.45 -11.84 10.55
C GLU A 135 -1.68 -12.96 11.25
N GLU A 136 -0.61 -13.45 10.61
CA GLU A 136 0.31 -14.45 11.17
C GLU A 136 1.14 -13.90 12.36
N GLY A 137 0.95 -12.61 12.71
CA GLY A 137 1.52 -11.98 13.88
C GLY A 137 2.69 -11.04 13.58
N ALA A 138 2.98 -10.74 12.31
CA ALA A 138 3.94 -9.69 12.00
C ALA A 138 3.38 -8.32 12.41
N GLU A 139 4.22 -7.46 12.98
CA GLU A 139 3.83 -6.08 13.30
C GLU A 139 3.91 -5.16 12.07
N LEU A 140 4.79 -5.52 11.13
CA LEU A 140 5.08 -4.78 9.90
C LEU A 140 5.48 -5.75 8.80
N ALA A 141 4.91 -5.54 7.61
CA ALA A 141 5.22 -6.29 6.40
C ALA A 141 5.68 -5.32 5.30
N CYS A 142 6.74 -5.69 4.59
CA CYS A 142 7.28 -4.91 3.47
C CYS A 142 7.27 -5.76 2.21
N GLY A 143 6.77 -5.18 1.12
CA GLY A 143 7.01 -5.71 -0.21
C GLY A 143 8.51 -5.70 -0.51
N SER A 144 8.96 -6.58 -1.40
CA SER A 144 10.34 -6.61 -1.84
C SER A 144 10.40 -7.00 -3.30
N ARG A 145 11.07 -6.16 -4.09
CA ARG A 145 11.29 -6.38 -5.53
C ARG A 145 12.23 -7.55 -5.83
N HIS A 146 12.78 -8.17 -4.79
CA HIS A 146 13.78 -9.23 -4.85
C HIS A 146 13.25 -10.57 -4.34
N LEU A 147 11.95 -10.65 -3.98
CA LEU A 147 11.34 -11.92 -3.63
C LEU A 147 11.09 -12.78 -4.89
N PRO A 148 11.18 -14.11 -4.80
CA PRO A 148 10.82 -15.00 -5.89
C PRO A 148 9.42 -14.66 -6.43
N GLY A 149 9.31 -14.41 -7.75
CA GLY A 149 8.07 -14.00 -8.40
C GLY A 149 7.92 -12.50 -8.66
N SER A 150 8.75 -11.65 -8.05
CA SER A 150 8.78 -10.21 -8.34
C SER A 150 9.34 -9.95 -9.74
N ARG A 151 8.60 -9.18 -10.57
CA ARG A 151 9.05 -8.78 -11.90
C ARG A 151 9.35 -7.29 -11.91
N ILE A 152 10.60 -6.94 -12.20
CA ILE A 152 10.96 -5.55 -12.50
C ILE A 152 10.67 -5.34 -13.99
N GLU A 153 9.55 -4.69 -14.30
CA GLU A 153 9.08 -4.52 -15.68
C GLU A 153 10.01 -3.65 -16.53
N VAL A 154 10.75 -2.73 -15.90
CA VAL A 154 11.68 -1.83 -16.59
C VAL A 154 13.12 -2.24 -16.31
N ALA A 155 13.84 -2.64 -17.37
CA ALA A 155 15.27 -2.96 -17.28
C ALA A 155 16.05 -1.77 -16.69
N GLN A 156 16.66 -1.99 -15.54
CA GLN A 156 17.48 -0.96 -14.87
C GLN A 156 18.91 -1.01 -15.40
N GLY A 157 19.48 0.16 -15.71
CA GLY A 157 20.88 0.25 -16.15
C GLY A 157 21.85 -0.28 -15.09
N PHE A 158 22.95 -0.89 -15.52
CA PHE A 158 23.93 -1.57 -14.66
C PHE A 158 24.40 -0.75 -13.46
N LEU A 159 24.70 0.54 -13.65
CA LEU A 159 25.12 1.44 -12.56
C LEU A 159 24.03 1.65 -11.51
N ARG A 160 22.76 1.72 -11.91
CA ARG A 160 21.61 1.85 -10.99
C ARG A 160 21.48 0.61 -10.12
N VAL A 161 21.62 -0.58 -10.72
CA VAL A 161 21.58 -1.86 -10.01
C VAL A 161 22.74 -1.98 -9.01
N MET A 162 23.95 -1.64 -9.45
CA MET A 162 25.15 -1.69 -8.60
C MET A 162 25.04 -0.75 -7.41
N LEU A 163 24.67 0.52 -7.63
CA LEU A 163 24.52 1.51 -6.56
C LEU A 163 23.40 1.14 -5.60
N GLY A 164 22.26 0.66 -6.11
CA GLY A 164 21.14 0.20 -5.28
C GLY A 164 21.54 -0.99 -4.39
N THR A 165 22.31 -1.93 -4.94
CA THR A 165 22.81 -3.09 -4.19
C THR A 165 23.77 -2.68 -3.09
N LEU A 166 24.68 -1.75 -3.37
CA LEU A 166 25.64 -1.23 -2.40
C LEU A 166 24.92 -0.50 -1.26
N PHE A 167 24.01 0.43 -1.59
CA PHE A 167 23.22 1.17 -0.59
C PHE A 167 22.43 0.22 0.32
N ARG A 168 21.76 -0.77 -0.26
CA ARG A 168 21.01 -1.80 0.49
C ARG A 168 21.91 -2.53 1.49
N ARG A 169 23.10 -2.95 1.05
CA ARG A 169 24.08 -3.63 1.93
C ARG A 169 24.50 -2.73 3.09
N THR A 170 24.81 -1.46 2.80
CA THR A 170 25.19 -0.50 3.84
C THR A 170 24.07 -0.31 4.86
N VAL A 171 22.82 -0.13 4.42
CA VAL A 171 21.67 0.01 5.32
C VAL A 171 21.52 -1.23 6.20
N HIS A 172 21.57 -2.43 5.64
CA HIS A 172 21.47 -3.66 6.43
C HIS A 172 22.56 -3.79 7.49
N VAL A 173 23.81 -3.47 7.14
CA VAL A 173 24.93 -3.52 8.09
C VAL A 173 24.76 -2.50 9.21
N MET A 174 24.25 -1.30 8.89
CA MET A 174 24.10 -0.22 9.86
C MET A 174 22.89 -0.41 10.79
N THR A 175 21.78 -0.93 10.29
CA THR A 175 20.52 -1.00 11.04
C THR A 175 20.25 -2.37 11.66
N ASN A 176 20.95 -3.42 11.21
CA ASN A 176 20.70 -4.81 11.58
C ASN A 176 19.23 -5.25 11.42
N LEU A 177 18.48 -4.59 10.54
CA LEU A 177 17.09 -4.92 10.26
C LEU A 177 17.01 -6.14 9.37
N SER A 178 16.08 -7.05 9.68
CA SER A 178 15.76 -8.25 8.89
C SER A 178 15.01 -7.95 7.59
N VAL A 179 14.61 -6.69 7.36
CA VAL A 179 13.79 -6.26 6.21
C VAL A 179 14.62 -6.10 4.94
N MET A 180 14.40 -6.98 3.95
CA MET A 180 15.23 -7.03 2.74
C MET A 180 15.16 -5.79 1.84
N ASP A 181 14.00 -5.14 1.71
CA ASP A 181 13.84 -3.96 0.83
C ASP A 181 13.20 -2.80 1.61
N THR A 182 14.02 -2.14 2.44
CA THR A 182 13.57 -0.96 3.22
C THR A 182 13.05 0.16 2.33
N GLN A 183 13.49 0.20 1.07
CA GLN A 183 13.16 1.23 0.08
C GLN A 183 11.93 0.87 -0.77
N CYS A 184 11.26 -0.26 -0.51
CA CYS A 184 10.05 -0.61 -1.24
C CYS A 184 8.93 0.41 -0.94
N GLY A 185 8.23 0.83 -1.99
CA GLY A 185 7.07 1.71 -1.93
C GLY A 185 5.79 1.02 -1.48
N CYS A 186 5.82 -0.27 -1.14
CA CYS A 186 4.68 -1.08 -0.71
C CYS A 186 4.95 -1.66 0.67
N LYS A 187 4.19 -1.21 1.67
CA LYS A 187 4.32 -1.65 3.08
C LYS A 187 2.95 -1.68 3.74
N ALA A 188 2.78 -2.57 4.71
CA ALA A 188 1.59 -2.63 5.57
C ALA A 188 1.99 -2.83 7.03
N PHE A 189 1.18 -2.31 7.94
CA PHE A 189 1.39 -2.40 9.39
C PHE A 189 0.08 -2.23 10.14
N ARG A 190 0.03 -2.72 11.38
CA ARG A 190 -1.11 -2.51 12.25
C ARG A 190 -1.11 -1.10 12.84
N SER A 191 -2.26 -0.44 12.87
CA SER A 191 -2.39 0.95 13.32
C SER A 191 -2.00 1.11 14.79
N ASP A 192 -2.40 0.16 15.65
CA ASP A 192 -2.12 0.14 17.09
C ASP A 192 -0.62 0.10 17.42
N LYS A 193 0.19 -0.46 16.51
CA LYS A 193 1.64 -0.56 16.67
C LYS A 193 2.39 0.64 16.10
N LEU A 194 1.90 1.25 15.02
CA LEU A 194 2.64 2.32 14.34
C LEU A 194 2.33 3.72 14.88
N ILE A 195 1.08 4.02 15.22
CA ILE A 195 0.67 5.36 15.69
C ILE A 195 1.51 5.83 16.90
N PRO A 196 1.86 5.00 17.90
CA PRO A 196 2.66 5.43 19.05
C PRO A 196 4.11 5.87 18.73
N ILE A 197 4.61 5.57 17.53
CA ILE A 197 6.00 5.84 17.12
C ILE A 197 6.09 7.19 16.37
N PHE A 198 4.95 7.81 16.02
CA PHE A 198 4.88 9.06 15.28
C PHE A 198 4.65 10.29 16.16
#